data_AF-A0A519Z9S2-F1
#
_entry.id   AF-A0A519Z9S2-F1
#
_cell.length_a   1.000
_cell.length_b   1.000
_cell.length_c   1.000
_cell.angle_alpha   90.00
_cell.angle_beta   90.00
_cell.angle_gamma   90.00
#
_symmetry.space_group_name_H-M   'P 1'
#
loop_
_entity.id
_entity.type
_entity.pdbx_description
1 polymer ?
#
loop_
_entity_poly.entity_id
_entity_poly.type
_entity_poly.pdbx_seq_one_letter_code
_entity_poly.pdbx_strand_id
1 'polypeptide(L)'
;DGAVFLILLLVVIAGLVYVAVQNQQLKAELSEKFAAVQTLTEELAKQDPLWNLRTMTSRVNEVFFKVQAAWTERNQELARGCLSDKLYRWHKTQTDQMLIDKTRNVLENIQLAEVLIYSVANYQDNARDTFAAQLTGSMIDYTVKEAHGYVTVGDRVNPEAFTEVWFFARQNDQWMLTEIAPLATAELIGHGRSYSES
;
A
#
# COMPACT_ATOMS: atom_id res chain seq x y z
N ASP A 1 49.31 -12.53 6.10
CA ASP A 1 49.12 -13.62 7.06
C ASP A 1 47.85 -14.39 6.68
N GLY A 2 47.96 -15.65 6.25
CA GLY A 2 46.85 -16.40 5.63
C GLY A 2 45.73 -16.79 6.61
N ALA A 3 46.06 -16.93 7.89
CA ALA A 3 45.09 -17.25 8.94
C ALA A 3 44.09 -16.11 9.20
N VAL A 4 44.56 -14.86 9.18
CA VAL A 4 43.69 -13.68 9.36
C VAL A 4 42.68 -13.58 8.23
N PHE A 5 43.11 -13.83 6.99
CA PHE A 5 42.22 -13.85 5.82
C PHE A 5 41.15 -14.95 5.92
N LEU A 6 41.53 -16.15 6.37
CA LEU A 6 40.58 -17.26 6.57
C LEU A 6 39.54 -16.95 7.66
N ILE A 7 39.95 -16.34 8.78
CA ILE A 7 39.04 -15.94 9.85
C ILE A 7 38.05 -14.89 9.36
N LEU A 8 38.52 -13.86 8.64
CA LEU A 8 37.66 -12.84 8.05
C LEU A 8 36.66 -13.46 7.07
N LEU A 9 37.09 -14.41 6.23
CA LEU A 9 36.21 -15.12 5.31
C LEU A 9 35.11 -15.90 6.04
N LEU A 10 35.45 -16.61 7.13
CA LEU A 10 34.47 -17.36 7.92
C LEU A 10 33.45 -16.43 8.60
N VAL A 11 33.87 -15.27 9.10
CA VAL A 11 32.96 -14.27 9.68
C VAL A 11 31.99 -13.73 8.63
N VAL A 12 32.49 -13.43 7.42
CA VAL A 12 31.63 -12.99 6.30
C VAL A 12 30.64 -14.07 5.92
N ILE A 13 31.08 -15.33 5.78
CA ILE A 13 30.20 -16.46 5.45
C ILE A 13 29.14 -16.65 6.55
N ALA A 14 29.53 -16.63 7.82
CA ALA A 14 28.59 -16.74 8.93
C ALA A 14 27.56 -15.60 8.94
N GLY A 15 27.98 -14.37 8.62
CA GLY A 15 27.09 -13.22 8.46
C GLY A 15 26.10 -13.39 7.32
N LEU A 16 26.55 -13.86 6.15
CA LEU A 16 25.68 -14.12 5.00
C LEU A 16 24.68 -15.24 5.29
N VAL A 17 25.12 -16.32 5.95
CA VAL A 17 24.26 -17.42 6.39
C VAL A 17 23.21 -16.92 7.37
N TYR A 18 23.60 -16.11 8.35
CA TYR A 18 22.68 -15.49 9.30
C TYR A 18 21.60 -14.66 8.60
N VAL A 19 21.99 -13.77 7.67
CA VAL A 19 21.06 -12.96 6.88
C VAL A 19 20.12 -13.84 6.05
N ALA A 20 20.63 -14.90 5.42
CA ALA A 20 19.82 -15.81 4.62
C ALA A 20 18.76 -16.54 5.47
N VAL A 21 19.13 -17.01 6.68
CA VAL A 21 18.21 -17.66 7.61
C VAL A 21 17.14 -16.69 8.09
N GLN A 22 17.51 -15.46 8.47
CA GLN A 22 16.55 -14.41 8.85
C GLN A 22 15.57 -14.10 7.70
N ASN A 23 16.07 -13.96 6.48
CA ASN A 23 15.24 -13.72 5.31
C ASN A 23 14.28 -14.88 5.02
N GLN A 24 14.70 -16.13 5.27
CA GLN A 24 13.85 -17.31 5.10
C GLN A 24 12.75 -17.37 6.17
N GLN A 25 13.07 -17.05 7.42
CA GLN A 25 12.10 -16.99 8.52
C GLN A 25 11.03 -15.93 8.24
N LEU A 26 11.42 -14.73 7.84
CA LEU A 26 10.49 -13.66 7.48
C LEU A 26 9.56 -14.07 6.33
N LYS A 27 10.09 -14.73 5.29
CA LYS A 27 9.28 -15.25 4.18
C LYS A 27 8.26 -16.28 4.63
N ALA A 28 8.64 -17.16 5.56
CA ALA A 28 7.74 -18.18 6.10
C ALA A 28 6.61 -17.55 6.92
N GLU A 29 6.93 -16.61 7.83
CA GLU A 29 5.94 -15.88 8.62
C GLU A 29 4.96 -15.12 7.74
N LEU A 30 5.47 -14.44 6.70
CA LEU A 30 4.64 -13.70 5.76
C LEU A 30 3.71 -14.63 4.95
N SER A 31 4.23 -15.77 4.49
CA SER A 31 3.43 -16.78 3.79
C SER A 31 2.33 -17.35 4.69
N GLU A 32 2.62 -17.63 5.96
CA GLU A 32 1.63 -18.12 6.93
C GLU A 32 0.53 -17.08 7.15
N LYS A 33 0.91 -15.82 7.31
CA LYS A 33 -0.03 -14.70 7.45
C LYS A 33 -0.98 -14.58 6.26
N PHE A 34 -0.46 -14.65 5.03
CA PHE A 34 -1.30 -14.56 3.84
C PHE A 34 -2.20 -15.78 3.66
N ALA A 35 -1.74 -16.98 4.02
CA ALA A 35 -2.58 -18.18 4.00
C ALA A 35 -3.74 -18.09 5.02
N ALA A 36 -3.48 -17.52 6.20
CA ALA A 36 -4.50 -17.26 7.20
C ALA A 36 -5.54 -16.24 6.72
N VAL A 37 -5.11 -15.14 6.08
CA VAL A 37 -6.01 -14.17 5.45
C VAL A 37 -6.87 -14.84 4.39
N GLN A 38 -6.27 -15.62 3.48
CA GLN A 38 -7.00 -16.31 2.42
C GLN A 38 -8.08 -17.21 3.01
N THR A 39 -7.72 -18.08 3.95
CA THR A 39 -8.66 -19.00 4.62
C THR A 39 -9.82 -18.25 5.28
N LEU A 40 -9.53 -17.17 6.02
CA LEU A 40 -10.55 -16.37 6.69
C LEU A 40 -11.47 -15.68 5.68
N THR A 41 -10.93 -15.08 4.62
CA THR A 41 -11.73 -14.43 3.58
C THR A 41 -12.61 -15.42 2.81
N GLU A 42 -12.13 -16.64 2.57
CA GLU A 42 -12.92 -17.71 1.93
C GLU A 42 -14.14 -18.09 2.79
N GLU A 43 -13.98 -18.17 4.11
CA GLU A 43 -15.10 -18.43 5.02
C GLU A 43 -16.08 -17.26 5.11
N LEU A 44 -15.58 -16.03 5.28
CA LEU A 44 -16.42 -14.82 5.34
C LEU A 44 -17.20 -14.61 4.04
N ALA A 45 -16.58 -14.87 2.89
CA ALA A 45 -17.20 -14.70 1.57
C ALA A 45 -18.40 -15.62 1.32
N LYS A 46 -18.58 -16.69 2.10
CA LYS A 46 -19.77 -17.55 2.01
C LYS A 46 -21.04 -16.83 2.49
N GLN A 47 -20.89 -15.87 3.40
CA GLN A 47 -21.99 -15.13 4.01
C GLN A 47 -22.09 -13.73 3.41
N ASP A 48 -20.96 -13.10 3.13
CA ASP A 48 -20.89 -11.74 2.60
C ASP A 48 -19.86 -11.63 1.47
N PRO A 49 -20.32 -11.49 0.20
CA PRO A 49 -19.47 -11.37 -0.97
C PRO A 49 -18.46 -10.21 -0.94
N LEU A 50 -18.62 -9.19 -0.08
CA LEU A 50 -17.64 -8.10 0.06
C LEU A 50 -16.26 -8.62 0.51
N TRP A 51 -16.22 -9.73 1.23
CA TRP A 51 -14.98 -10.38 1.68
C TRP A 51 -14.32 -11.27 0.62
N ASN A 52 -14.91 -11.39 -0.57
CA ASN A 52 -14.31 -12.17 -1.64
C ASN A 52 -12.96 -11.57 -2.06
N LEU A 53 -11.88 -12.34 -1.89
CA LEU A 53 -10.51 -11.89 -2.11
C LEU A 53 -10.30 -11.26 -3.49
N ARG A 54 -10.85 -11.86 -4.57
CA ARG A 54 -10.75 -11.31 -5.93
C ARG A 54 -11.44 -9.96 -6.05
N THR A 55 -12.62 -9.82 -5.46
CA THR A 55 -13.39 -8.57 -5.48
C THR A 55 -12.68 -7.48 -4.69
N MET A 56 -12.12 -7.82 -3.53
CA MET A 56 -11.28 -6.90 -2.74
C MET A 56 -10.05 -6.43 -3.55
N THR A 57 -9.30 -7.35 -4.16
CA THR A 57 -8.15 -7.00 -5.01
C THR A 57 -8.54 -6.13 -6.20
N SER A 58 -9.65 -6.43 -6.88
CA SER A 58 -10.16 -5.58 -7.97
C SER A 58 -10.52 -4.18 -7.49
N ARG A 59 -11.13 -4.07 -6.31
CA ARG A 59 -11.45 -2.78 -5.69
C ARG A 59 -10.20 -1.99 -5.34
N VAL A 60 -9.16 -2.62 -4.79
CA VAL A 60 -7.87 -1.96 -4.52
C VAL A 60 -7.27 -1.40 -5.82
N ASN A 61 -7.27 -2.18 -6.90
CA ASN A 61 -6.77 -1.72 -8.21
C ASN A 61 -7.55 -0.50 -8.72
N GLU A 62 -8.88 -0.56 -8.70
CA GLU A 62 -9.75 0.54 -9.11
C GLU A 62 -9.46 1.83 -8.32
N VAL A 63 -9.40 1.70 -6.99
CA VAL A 63 -9.19 2.81 -6.07
C VAL A 63 -7.79 3.40 -6.25
N PHE A 64 -6.76 2.56 -6.43
CA PHE A 64 -5.40 3.00 -6.69
C PHE A 64 -5.34 3.95 -7.90
N PHE A 65 -5.80 3.51 -9.07
CA PHE A 65 -5.71 4.35 -10.28
C PHE A 65 -6.59 5.61 -10.20
N LYS A 66 -7.76 5.55 -9.55
CA LYS A 66 -8.60 6.74 -9.34
C LYS A 66 -7.93 7.78 -8.44
N VAL A 67 -7.29 7.34 -7.35
CA VAL A 67 -6.57 8.23 -6.44
C VAL A 67 -5.36 8.86 -7.12
N GLN A 68 -4.58 8.10 -7.88
CA GLN A 68 -3.44 8.65 -8.63
C GLN A 68 -3.88 9.67 -9.70
N ALA A 69 -4.97 9.39 -10.42
CA ALA A 69 -5.54 10.32 -11.39
C ALA A 69 -6.04 11.61 -10.70
N ALA A 70 -6.78 11.47 -9.60
CA ALA A 70 -7.27 12.60 -8.81
C ALA A 70 -6.13 13.49 -8.29
N TRP A 71 -5.03 12.88 -7.87
CA TRP A 71 -3.84 13.57 -7.41
C TRP A 71 -3.14 14.35 -8.53
N THR A 72 -2.85 13.69 -9.66
CA THR A 72 -2.17 14.28 -10.82
C THR A 72 -2.97 15.42 -11.45
N GLU A 73 -4.29 15.25 -11.56
CA GLU A 73 -5.21 16.27 -12.08
C GLU A 73 -5.50 17.38 -11.05
N ARG A 74 -5.08 17.20 -9.79
CA ARG A 74 -5.46 18.04 -8.63
C ARG A 74 -6.97 18.23 -8.52
N ASN A 75 -7.71 17.16 -8.84
CA ASN A 75 -9.17 17.14 -8.83
C ASN A 75 -9.66 15.93 -8.03
N GLN A 76 -9.90 16.15 -6.73
CA GLN A 76 -10.32 15.08 -5.82
C GLN A 76 -11.74 14.55 -6.06
N GLU A 77 -12.55 15.23 -6.88
CA GLU A 77 -13.87 14.70 -7.26
C GLU A 77 -13.74 13.37 -8.02
N LEU A 78 -12.65 13.17 -8.76
CA LEU A 78 -12.38 11.94 -9.51
C LEU A 78 -12.30 10.69 -8.61
N ALA A 79 -11.90 10.85 -7.35
CA ALA A 79 -11.76 9.78 -6.36
C ALA A 79 -12.82 9.83 -5.26
N ARG A 80 -13.85 10.68 -5.35
CA ARG A 80 -14.79 10.90 -4.25
C ARG A 80 -15.49 9.63 -3.76
N GLY A 81 -15.90 8.76 -4.68
CA GLY A 81 -16.53 7.46 -4.38
C GLY A 81 -15.56 6.37 -3.90
N CYS A 82 -14.29 6.71 -3.68
CA CYS A 82 -13.25 5.79 -3.24
C CYS A 82 -12.68 6.16 -1.87
N LEU A 83 -12.84 7.41 -1.44
CA LEU A 83 -12.18 7.96 -0.26
C LEU A 83 -13.17 8.18 0.88
N SER A 84 -12.76 7.84 2.10
CA SER A 84 -13.42 8.34 3.30
C SER A 84 -13.42 9.88 3.32
N ASP A 85 -14.39 10.47 4.02
CA ASP A 85 -14.50 11.93 4.18
C ASP A 85 -13.23 12.58 4.72
N LYS A 86 -12.59 11.93 5.68
CA LYS A 86 -11.36 12.41 6.29
C LYS A 86 -10.23 12.44 5.26
N LEU A 87 -10.02 11.33 4.55
CA LEU A 87 -8.94 11.22 3.58
C LEU A 87 -9.17 12.14 2.37
N TYR A 88 -10.40 12.21 1.86
CA TYR A 88 -10.77 13.14 0.79
C TYR A 88 -10.43 14.59 1.16
N ARG A 89 -10.83 15.07 2.34
CA ARG A 89 -10.54 16.46 2.76
C ARG A 89 -9.04 16.72 2.87
N TRP A 90 -8.28 15.74 3.35
CA TRP A 90 -6.83 15.85 3.46
C TRP A 90 -6.16 15.93 2.08
N HIS A 91 -6.46 14.99 1.17
CA HIS A 91 -5.97 15.03 -0.22
C HIS A 91 -6.40 16.31 -0.96
N LYS A 92 -7.63 16.77 -0.73
CA LYS A 92 -8.14 18.00 -1.34
C LYS A 92 -7.35 19.22 -0.90
N THR A 93 -7.06 19.32 0.40
CA THR A 93 -6.23 20.42 0.93
C THR A 93 -4.86 20.47 0.25
N GLN A 94 -4.22 19.30 0.06
CA GLN A 94 -2.91 19.24 -0.59
C GLN A 94 -2.98 19.60 -2.07
N THR A 95 -3.97 19.10 -2.80
CA THR A 95 -4.13 19.40 -4.23
C THR A 95 -4.57 20.83 -4.49
N ASP A 96 -5.40 21.42 -3.63
CA ASP A 96 -5.72 22.85 -3.66
C ASP A 96 -4.47 23.70 -3.40
N GLN A 97 -3.60 23.27 -2.47
CA GLN A 97 -2.32 23.94 -2.22
C GLN A 97 -1.39 23.88 -3.44
N MET A 98 -1.33 22.74 -4.15
CA MET A 98 -0.58 22.63 -5.41
C MET A 98 -1.07 23.62 -6.48
N LEU A 99 -2.40 23.85 -6.57
CA LEU A 99 -2.97 24.85 -7.48
C LEU A 99 -2.53 26.28 -7.10
N ILE A 100 -2.52 26.61 -5.80
CA ILE A 100 -2.03 27.91 -5.31
C ILE A 100 -0.55 28.11 -5.64
N ASP A 101 0.25 27.07 -5.41
CA ASP A 101 1.71 27.11 -5.62
C ASP A 101 2.10 27.01 -7.11
N LYS A 102 1.13 26.75 -7.99
CA LYS A 102 1.33 26.47 -9.42
C LYS A 102 2.32 25.33 -9.64
N THR A 103 2.18 24.30 -8.82
CA THR A 103 2.95 23.05 -8.91
C THR A 103 2.04 21.91 -9.29
N ARG A 104 2.57 20.93 -10.01
CA ARG A 104 1.85 19.70 -10.35
C ARG A 104 2.73 18.50 -10.02
N ASN A 105 2.20 17.57 -9.24
CA ASN A 105 2.79 16.25 -9.12
C ASN A 105 2.34 15.40 -10.32
N VAL A 106 3.29 14.75 -10.97
CA VAL A 106 3.08 13.97 -12.19
C VAL A 106 3.51 12.54 -11.92
N LEU A 107 2.55 11.64 -12.13
CA LEU A 107 2.74 10.20 -11.95
C LEU A 107 2.61 9.52 -13.31
N GLU A 108 3.72 8.98 -13.82
CA GLU A 108 3.83 8.40 -15.16
C GLU A 108 4.37 6.97 -15.09
N ASN A 109 4.15 6.18 -16.14
CA ASN A 109 4.64 4.80 -16.26
C ASN A 109 4.33 3.91 -15.04
N ILE A 110 3.15 4.10 -14.45
CA ILE A 110 2.73 3.38 -13.24
C ILE A 110 2.61 1.88 -13.57
N GLN A 111 3.37 1.07 -12.85
CA GLN A 111 3.33 -0.39 -12.87
C GLN A 111 2.98 -0.90 -11.48
N LEU A 112 1.75 -1.33 -11.29
CA LEU A 112 1.33 -2.00 -10.06
C LEU A 112 1.65 -3.50 -10.21
N ALA A 113 2.73 -3.94 -9.59
CA ALA A 113 3.26 -5.30 -9.75
C ALA A 113 2.50 -6.31 -8.90
N GLU A 114 2.12 -5.94 -7.68
CA GLU A 114 1.48 -6.85 -6.74
C GLU A 114 0.49 -6.13 -5.82
N VAL A 115 -0.62 -6.81 -5.51
CA VAL A 115 -1.58 -6.41 -4.49
C VAL A 115 -1.84 -7.62 -3.60
N LEU A 116 -1.45 -7.54 -2.33
CA LEU A 116 -1.66 -8.58 -1.34
C LEU A 116 -2.59 -8.07 -0.24
N ILE A 117 -3.67 -8.79 0.04
CA ILE A 117 -4.52 -8.45 1.19
C ILE A 117 -3.75 -8.79 2.46
N TYR A 118 -3.33 -7.75 3.17
CA TYR A 118 -2.39 -7.77 4.29
C TYR A 118 -3.06 -8.14 5.62
N SER A 119 -4.30 -7.70 5.83
CA SER A 119 -5.10 -8.07 7.01
C SER A 119 -6.58 -7.87 6.75
N VAL A 120 -7.42 -8.60 7.48
CA VAL A 120 -8.89 -8.47 7.46
C VAL A 120 -9.44 -8.49 8.89
N ALA A 121 -10.29 -7.53 9.23
CA ALA A 121 -10.96 -7.49 10.52
C ALA A 121 -12.47 -7.39 10.30
N ASN A 122 -13.15 -8.49 10.59
CA ASN A 122 -14.61 -8.59 10.53
C ASN A 122 -15.20 -8.40 11.94
N TYR A 123 -16.16 -7.50 12.05
CA TYR A 123 -16.82 -7.17 13.32
C TYR A 123 -18.27 -7.62 13.28
N GLN A 124 -18.91 -7.76 14.44
CA GLN A 124 -20.36 -8.03 14.51
C GLN A 124 -21.18 -6.88 13.89
N ASP A 125 -20.68 -5.65 14.04
CA ASP A 125 -21.18 -4.48 13.32
C ASP A 125 -20.38 -4.31 12.02
N ASN A 126 -20.98 -4.71 10.90
CA ASN A 126 -20.37 -4.60 9.57
C ASN A 126 -19.87 -3.17 9.25
N ALA A 127 -20.44 -2.12 9.84
CA ALA A 127 -19.94 -0.75 9.62
C ALA A 127 -18.52 -0.51 10.16
N ARG A 128 -17.99 -1.44 10.97
CA ARG A 128 -16.64 -1.44 11.50
C ARG A 128 -15.67 -2.34 10.73
N ASP A 129 -16.16 -3.12 9.76
CA ASP A 129 -15.34 -4.01 8.96
C ASP A 129 -14.20 -3.25 8.27
N THR A 130 -12.99 -3.81 8.32
CA THR A 130 -11.82 -3.22 7.67
C THR A 130 -10.95 -4.28 7.02
N PHE A 131 -10.17 -3.86 6.02
CA PHE A 131 -9.03 -4.63 5.54
C PHE A 131 -7.88 -3.72 5.16
N ALA A 132 -6.68 -4.27 5.09
CA ALA A 132 -5.51 -3.59 4.55
C ALA A 132 -4.96 -4.36 3.36
N ALA A 133 -4.43 -3.66 2.36
CA ALA A 133 -3.73 -4.24 1.23
C ALA A 133 -2.33 -3.65 1.12
N GLN A 134 -1.32 -4.51 0.96
CA GLN A 134 0.02 -4.11 0.57
C GLN A 134 0.08 -4.02 -0.96
N LEU A 135 0.57 -2.89 -1.45
CA LEU A 135 0.76 -2.60 -2.86
C LEU A 135 2.26 -2.47 -3.12
N THR A 136 2.75 -3.19 -4.12
CA THR A 136 4.14 -3.10 -4.58
C THR A 136 4.15 -2.76 -6.06
N GLY A 137 4.97 -1.79 -6.46
CA GLY A 137 5.05 -1.36 -7.85
C GLY A 137 6.19 -0.40 -8.12
N SER A 138 6.13 0.23 -9.28
CA SER A 138 7.01 1.33 -9.64
C SER A 138 6.27 2.41 -10.41
N MET A 139 6.74 3.65 -10.31
CA MET A 139 6.23 4.76 -11.13
C MET A 139 7.29 5.85 -11.26
N ILE A 140 7.17 6.66 -12.31
CA ILE A 140 7.87 7.94 -12.40
C ILE A 140 7.06 8.94 -11.57
N ASP A 141 7.67 9.53 -10.54
CA ASP A 141 7.05 10.53 -9.67
C ASP A 141 7.93 11.78 -9.62
N TYR A 142 7.39 12.89 -10.11
CA TYR A 142 8.08 14.17 -10.07
C TYR A 142 7.11 15.34 -9.95
N THR A 143 7.59 16.45 -9.39
CA THR A 143 6.82 17.69 -9.26
C THR A 143 7.36 18.77 -10.18
N VAL A 144 6.50 19.38 -10.99
CA VAL A 144 6.86 20.48 -11.90
C VAL A 144 6.27 21.80 -11.48
N LYS A 145 6.95 22.91 -11.78
CA LYS A 145 6.40 24.27 -11.66
C LYS A 145 5.83 24.73 -13.02
N GLU A 146 4.56 25.10 -13.06
CA GLU A 146 3.82 25.31 -14.31
C GLU A 146 4.39 26.41 -15.21
N ALA A 147 4.93 27.49 -14.62
CA ALA A 147 5.39 28.65 -15.38
C ALA A 147 6.49 28.33 -16.40
N HIS A 148 7.28 27.27 -16.17
CA HIS A 148 8.47 26.96 -16.97
C HIS A 148 8.70 25.46 -17.22
N GLY A 149 7.88 24.57 -16.65
CA GLY A 149 8.04 23.12 -16.81
C GLY A 149 9.27 22.53 -16.13
N TYR A 150 9.96 23.30 -15.28
CA TYR A 150 11.10 22.81 -14.51
C TYR A 150 10.65 21.80 -13.46
N VAL A 151 11.36 20.67 -13.41
CA VAL A 151 11.24 19.69 -12.33
C VAL A 151 11.83 20.30 -11.07
N THR A 152 11.08 20.23 -9.98
CA THR A 152 11.44 20.78 -8.67
C THR A 152 11.79 19.70 -7.66
N VAL A 153 11.21 18.51 -7.81
CA VAL A 153 11.41 17.32 -6.95
C VAL A 153 11.19 16.07 -7.81
N GLY A 154 11.95 15.00 -7.54
CA GLY A 154 11.78 13.69 -8.17
C GLY A 154 12.61 13.47 -9.44
N ASP A 155 12.46 12.28 -10.03
CA ASP A 155 13.11 11.87 -11.27
C ASP A 155 12.06 11.70 -12.38
N ARG A 156 12.25 12.41 -13.49
CA ARG A 156 11.32 12.38 -14.64
C ARG A 156 11.57 11.23 -15.61
N VAL A 157 12.67 10.49 -15.43
CA VAL A 157 13.14 9.46 -16.36
C VAL A 157 13.09 8.08 -15.72
N ASN A 158 13.58 7.96 -14.49
CA ASN A 158 13.72 6.67 -13.84
C ASN A 158 12.51 6.37 -12.94
N PRO A 159 11.82 5.25 -13.13
CA PRO A 159 10.79 4.82 -12.20
C PRO A 159 11.38 4.50 -10.83
N GLU A 160 10.73 4.99 -9.77
CA GLU A 160 11.02 4.63 -8.40
C GLU A 160 10.12 3.48 -7.95
N ALA A 161 10.69 2.51 -7.24
CA ALA A 161 9.93 1.41 -6.66
C ALA A 161 9.24 1.88 -5.38
N PHE A 162 8.00 1.46 -5.17
CA PHE A 162 7.25 1.76 -3.96
C PHE A 162 6.69 0.50 -3.31
N THR A 163 6.51 0.57 -1.99
CA THR A 163 5.74 -0.41 -1.22
C THR A 163 4.93 0.32 -0.16
N GLU A 164 3.62 0.24 -0.29
CA GLU A 164 2.67 0.97 0.55
C GLU A 164 1.61 0.00 1.10
N VAL A 165 0.97 0.39 2.19
CA VAL A 165 -0.20 -0.29 2.75
C VAL A 165 -1.39 0.67 2.69
N TRP A 166 -2.46 0.21 2.05
CA TRP A 166 -3.69 0.95 1.85
C TRP A 166 -4.76 0.33 2.74
N PHE A 167 -5.37 1.15 3.60
CA PHE A 167 -6.36 0.72 4.59
C PHE A 167 -7.76 1.08 4.13
N PHE A 168 -8.67 0.12 4.22
CA PHE A 168 -10.04 0.24 3.79
C PHE A 168 -10.99 -0.04 4.96
N ALA A 169 -12.07 0.74 5.02
CA ALA A 169 -13.20 0.49 5.90
C ALA A 169 -14.47 0.30 5.08
N ARG A 170 -15.39 -0.53 5.57
CA ARG A 170 -16.69 -0.71 4.95
C ARG A 170 -17.57 0.49 5.23
N GLN A 171 -18.18 1.02 4.19
CA GLN A 171 -19.18 2.10 4.27
C GLN A 171 -20.20 1.90 3.16
N ASN A 172 -21.50 1.86 3.51
CA ASN A 172 -22.59 1.66 2.56
C ASN A 172 -22.38 0.47 1.60
N ASP A 173 -21.97 -0.67 2.16
CA ASP A 173 -21.64 -1.90 1.41
C ASP A 173 -20.56 -1.71 0.33
N GLN A 174 -19.63 -0.80 0.56
CA GLN A 174 -18.45 -0.60 -0.28
C GLN A 174 -17.19 -0.41 0.57
N TRP A 175 -16.06 -0.82 0.01
CA TRP A 175 -14.75 -0.57 0.60
C TRP A 175 -14.27 0.84 0.25
N MET A 176 -14.05 1.65 1.28
CA MET A 176 -13.60 3.03 1.19
C MET A 176 -12.20 3.17 1.77
N LEU A 177 -11.31 3.81 1.02
CA LEU A 177 -9.95 4.07 1.46
C LEU A 177 -9.94 5.08 2.61
N THR A 178 -9.33 4.71 3.73
CA THR A 178 -9.25 5.54 4.93
C THR A 178 -7.86 6.08 5.17
N GLU A 179 -6.83 5.35 4.77
CA GLU A 179 -5.43 5.70 5.03
C GLU A 179 -4.48 5.04 4.02
N ILE A 180 -3.38 5.73 3.74
CA ILE A 180 -2.24 5.23 2.95
C ILE A 180 -1.00 5.43 3.82
N ALA A 181 -0.19 4.39 3.98
CA ALA A 181 1.04 4.47 4.76
C ALA A 181 2.19 3.71 4.09
N PRO A 182 3.45 4.16 4.24
CA PRO A 182 4.61 3.32 3.94
C PRO A 182 4.58 2.03 4.75
N LEU A 183 5.12 0.93 4.20
CA LEU A 183 5.12 -0.38 4.87
C LEU A 183 5.68 -0.32 6.31
N ALA A 184 6.81 0.36 6.50
CA ALA A 184 7.44 0.52 7.81
C ALA A 184 6.54 1.21 8.85
N THR A 185 5.69 2.15 8.40
CA THR A 185 4.73 2.84 9.28
C THR A 185 3.52 1.96 9.57
N ALA A 186 3.02 1.22 8.57
CA ALA A 186 1.88 0.33 8.71
C ALA A 186 2.11 -0.77 9.76
N GLU A 187 3.33 -1.32 9.83
CA GLU A 187 3.71 -2.32 10.83
C GLU A 187 3.67 -1.77 12.26
N LEU A 188 3.93 -0.48 12.45
CA LEU A 188 3.89 0.19 13.75
C LEU A 188 2.47 0.55 14.21
N ILE A 189 1.54 0.81 13.27
CA ILE A 189 0.17 1.24 13.58
C ILE A 189 -0.71 0.09 14.12
N GLY A 190 -0.25 -1.17 14.03
CA GLY A 190 -0.88 -2.26 14.78
C GLY A 190 -2.22 -2.75 14.23
N HIS A 191 -2.56 -2.46 12.96
CA HIS A 191 -3.70 -3.10 12.25
C HIS A 191 -3.45 -4.61 11.93
N GLY A 192 -2.56 -5.25 12.68
CA GLY A 192 -1.78 -6.42 12.28
C GLY A 192 -2.26 -7.76 12.82
N ARG A 193 -3.54 -7.94 13.14
CA ARG A 193 -4.09 -9.30 13.26
C ARG A 193 -5.38 -9.39 12.47
N SER A 194 -5.45 -10.38 11.60
CA SER A 194 -6.70 -10.73 10.97
C SER A 194 -7.59 -11.44 11.98
N TYR A 195 -8.84 -11.03 12.12
CA TYR A 195 -9.78 -11.66 13.04
C TYR A 195 -11.23 -11.46 12.62
N SER A 196 -12.13 -12.26 13.18
CA SER A 196 -13.57 -12.13 13.06
C SER A 196 -14.18 -12.18 14.46
N GLU A 197 -14.96 -11.17 14.82
CA GLU A 197 -15.83 -11.19 15.99
C GLU A 197 -17.05 -12.06 15.64
N SER A 198 -16.97 -13.36 15.97
CA SER A 198 -18.14 -14.24 15.88
C SER A 198 -19.17 -13.91 16.96
#